data_AF-A0A7C7LWS1-F1
#
_entry.id   AF-A0A7C7LWS1-F1
#
_cell.length_a   1.000
_cell.length_b   1.000
_cell.length_c   1.000
_cell.angle_alpha   90.00
_cell.angle_beta   90.00
_cell.angle_gamma   90.00
#
_symmetry.space_group_name_H-M   'P 1'
#
loop_
_entity.id
_entity.type
_entity.pdbx_description
1 polymer ?
#
loop_
_entity_poly.entity_id
_entity_poly.type
_entity_poly.pdbx_seq_one_letter_code
_entity_poly.pdbx_strand_id
1 'polypeptide(L)'
;MMKPKFNLLKFFISLALMMGLATLSVADITDGLVGYWPLDDAVKDEAGKHDGKLDGGAKFVKDADRGQVLEVDGAIGPKGGKAIVPHADDITFTVNDSYTLSVWVNALTLPGHWAGIVNKSRDKAPWYGLWLDGSNRWCFGGQNIFGSTPKAKQWYHVALVQDTKAKKRLVYVNNKLDFEGGPD
;
A
#
# COMPACT_ATOMS: atom_id res chain seq x y z
N MET A 1 -15.77 -80.21 14.97
CA MET A 1 -14.64 -79.35 14.57
C MET A 1 -15.16 -78.32 13.56
N MET A 2 -15.46 -77.09 14.01
CA MET A 2 -15.60 -75.86 13.19
C MET A 2 -16.00 -74.70 14.14
N LYS A 3 -15.12 -73.71 14.30
CA LYS A 3 -15.44 -72.33 14.74
C LYS A 3 -15.35 -71.44 13.48
N PRO A 4 -15.68 -70.11 13.46
CA PRO A 4 -16.36 -69.19 14.39
C PRO A 4 -17.49 -68.39 13.66
N LYS A 5 -18.14 -67.36 14.24
CA LYS A 5 -17.77 -65.92 14.07
C LYS A 5 -18.57 -65.02 15.04
N PHE A 6 -17.85 -64.23 15.81
CA PHE A 6 -18.34 -63.06 16.56
C PHE A 6 -18.63 -61.91 15.57
N ASN A 7 -19.69 -61.13 15.78
CA ASN A 7 -19.78 -59.79 15.20
C ASN A 7 -20.22 -58.78 16.27
N LEU A 8 -19.29 -57.87 16.55
CA LEU A 8 -19.34 -56.76 17.48
C LEU A 8 -20.27 -55.68 16.90
N LEU A 9 -21.42 -55.44 17.52
CA LEU A 9 -22.34 -54.37 17.15
C LEU A 9 -21.68 -53.02 17.47
N LYS A 10 -21.32 -52.28 16.42
CA LYS A 10 -20.63 -50.98 16.49
C LYS A 10 -21.60 -49.86 16.83
N PHE A 11 -21.33 -49.13 17.91
CA PHE A 11 -21.91 -47.82 18.21
C PHE A 11 -21.03 -46.76 17.55
N PHE A 12 -21.57 -45.99 16.59
CA PHE A 12 -20.89 -44.80 16.06
C PHE A 12 -21.86 -43.62 16.16
N ILE A 13 -21.65 -42.80 17.19
CA ILE A 13 -22.23 -41.46 17.30
C ILE A 13 -21.52 -40.59 16.26
N SER A 14 -22.28 -40.07 15.31
CA SER A 14 -21.82 -39.13 14.30
C SER A 14 -21.51 -37.79 14.96
N LEU A 15 -20.24 -37.37 14.92
CA LEU A 15 -19.80 -36.01 15.24
C LEU A 15 -19.73 -35.24 13.92
N ALA A 16 -20.73 -34.40 13.65
CA ALA A 16 -20.71 -33.49 12.51
C ALA A 16 -19.68 -32.38 12.77
N LEU A 17 -18.51 -32.51 12.15
CA LEU A 17 -17.47 -31.48 12.12
C LEU A 17 -17.94 -30.38 11.15
N MET A 18 -18.45 -29.26 11.67
CA MET A 18 -18.64 -28.05 10.87
C MET A 18 -17.26 -27.52 10.43
N MET A 19 -16.81 -27.94 9.25
CA MET A 19 -15.77 -27.21 8.53
C MET A 19 -16.40 -25.91 8.06
N GLY A 20 -16.13 -24.82 8.77
CA GLY A 20 -16.38 -23.48 8.28
C GLY A 20 -15.58 -23.29 6.99
N LEU A 21 -16.29 -23.22 5.86
CA LEU A 21 -15.72 -22.73 4.62
C LEU A 21 -15.36 -21.25 4.84
N ALA A 22 -14.07 -20.98 5.05
CA ALA A 22 -13.56 -19.63 4.94
C ALA A 22 -13.78 -19.20 3.48
N THR A 23 -14.77 -18.35 3.24
CA THR A 23 -14.95 -17.72 1.94
C THR A 23 -13.73 -16.85 1.68
N LEU A 24 -12.85 -17.28 0.80
CA LEU A 24 -11.83 -16.42 0.22
C LEU A 24 -12.55 -15.40 -0.65
N SER A 25 -12.79 -14.21 -0.10
CA SER A 25 -13.20 -13.06 -0.89
C SER A 25 -12.01 -12.65 -1.74
N VAL A 26 -11.99 -13.08 -3.01
CA VAL A 26 -11.09 -12.50 -4.00
C VAL A 26 -11.74 -11.19 -4.43
N ALA A 27 -11.35 -10.09 -3.81
CA ALA A 27 -11.70 -8.76 -4.32
C ALA A 27 -10.97 -8.59 -5.66
N ASP A 28 -11.70 -8.23 -6.72
CA ASP A 28 -11.07 -7.78 -7.95
C ASP A 28 -10.35 -6.47 -7.65
N ILE A 29 -9.01 -6.47 -7.75
CA ILE A 29 -8.20 -5.28 -7.44
C ILE A 29 -8.45 -4.14 -8.43
N THR A 30 -9.11 -4.41 -9.56
CA THR A 30 -9.54 -3.38 -10.51
C THR A 30 -10.83 -2.69 -10.08
N ASP A 31 -11.66 -3.32 -9.24
CA ASP A 31 -12.85 -2.69 -8.69
C ASP A 31 -12.45 -1.62 -7.67
N GLY A 32 -12.84 -0.37 -7.93
CA GLY A 32 -12.42 0.80 -7.16
C GLY A 32 -11.01 1.32 -7.44
N LEU A 33 -10.28 0.75 -8.41
CA LEU A 33 -8.97 1.27 -8.83
C LEU A 33 -9.15 2.55 -9.65
N VAL A 34 -8.78 3.69 -9.07
CA VAL A 34 -8.91 5.01 -9.71
C VAL A 34 -7.62 5.51 -10.36
N GLY A 35 -6.49 4.84 -10.15
CA GLY A 35 -5.23 5.21 -10.78
C GLY A 35 -4.14 4.16 -10.57
N TYR A 36 -3.36 3.90 -11.61
CA TYR A 36 -2.24 2.95 -11.60
C TYR A 36 -1.12 3.45 -12.51
N TRP A 37 0.02 3.78 -11.90
CA TRP A 37 1.22 4.21 -12.61
C TRP A 37 2.31 3.14 -12.47
N PRO A 38 2.59 2.35 -13.51
CA PRO A 38 3.68 1.35 -13.49
C PRO A 38 5.05 1.99 -13.29
N LEU A 39 5.24 3.20 -13.82
CA LEU A 39 6.49 3.96 -13.79
C LEU A 39 7.68 3.26 -14.48
N ASP A 40 7.39 2.52 -15.55
CA ASP A 40 8.40 1.84 -16.37
C ASP A 40 9.07 2.81 -17.38
N ASP A 41 8.32 3.70 -18.02
CA ASP A 41 8.87 4.61 -19.04
C ASP A 41 8.18 5.97 -19.12
N ALA A 42 7.02 6.09 -18.48
CA ALA A 42 6.23 7.30 -18.41
C ALA A 42 5.49 7.39 -17.08
N VAL A 43 5.03 8.60 -16.75
CA VAL A 43 4.05 8.80 -15.67
C VAL A 43 2.66 8.65 -16.27
N LYS A 44 2.38 7.51 -16.89
CA LYS A 44 1.10 7.21 -17.53
C LYS A 44 0.20 6.45 -16.56
N ASP A 45 -1.06 6.85 -16.49
CA ASP A 45 -2.07 6.14 -15.71
C ASP A 45 -2.70 5.05 -16.59
N GLU A 46 -2.45 3.79 -16.27
CA GLU A 46 -2.97 2.64 -17.03
C GLU A 46 -4.34 2.15 -16.54
N ALA A 47 -4.84 2.67 -15.41
CA ALA A 47 -6.18 2.34 -14.90
C ALA A 47 -7.21 3.44 -15.17
N GLY A 48 -6.76 4.69 -15.31
CA GLY A 48 -7.64 5.85 -15.42
C GLY A 48 -7.21 6.84 -16.49
N LYS A 49 -7.22 8.11 -16.12
CA LYS A 49 -6.95 9.26 -17.01
C LYS A 49 -6.01 10.28 -16.36
N HIS A 50 -5.29 9.87 -15.33
CA HIS A 50 -4.46 10.74 -14.50
C HIS A 50 -2.99 10.70 -14.94
N ASP A 51 -2.77 10.92 -16.24
CA ASP A 51 -1.43 11.04 -16.77
C ASP A 51 -0.69 12.21 -16.13
N GLY A 52 0.56 11.95 -15.76
CA GLY A 52 1.48 12.92 -15.19
C GLY A 52 2.68 13.16 -16.08
N LYS A 53 3.69 13.78 -15.49
CA LYS A 53 4.99 14.02 -16.11
C LYS A 53 6.09 14.00 -15.06
N LEU A 54 7.34 13.83 -15.50
CA LEU A 54 8.48 14.08 -14.64
C LEU A 54 8.70 15.58 -14.46
N ASP A 55 9.19 15.94 -13.29
CA ASP A 55 9.62 17.29 -12.93
C ASP A 55 10.86 17.22 -12.04
N GLY A 56 11.70 18.26 -12.05
CA GLY A 56 12.96 18.30 -11.32
C GLY A 56 13.98 17.25 -11.81
N GLY A 57 14.79 16.70 -10.90
CA GLY A 57 15.82 15.69 -11.20
C GLY A 57 15.32 14.24 -11.30
N ALA A 58 14.01 14.02 -11.46
CA ALA A 58 13.46 12.68 -11.63
C ALA A 58 13.79 12.11 -13.02
N LYS A 59 14.06 10.81 -13.07
CA LYS A 59 14.42 10.10 -14.32
C LYS A 59 14.06 8.62 -14.21
N PHE A 60 13.85 7.98 -15.35
CA PHE A 60 13.74 6.53 -15.40
C PHE A 60 15.13 5.90 -15.51
N VAL A 61 15.39 4.87 -14.71
CA VAL A 61 16.65 4.12 -14.68
C VAL A 61 16.38 2.63 -14.77
N LYS A 62 17.37 1.89 -15.27
CA LYS A 62 17.28 0.43 -15.37
C LYS A 62 17.61 -0.22 -14.03
N ASP A 63 16.68 -0.97 -13.49
CA ASP A 63 16.86 -1.90 -12.38
C ASP A 63 17.01 -3.32 -12.93
N ALA A 64 17.99 -4.07 -12.42
CA ALA A 64 18.33 -5.38 -12.95
C ALA A 64 17.20 -6.42 -12.83
N ASP A 65 16.38 -6.31 -11.78
CA ASP A 65 15.32 -7.29 -11.48
C ASP A 65 13.94 -6.79 -11.90
N ARG A 66 13.74 -5.47 -11.94
CA ARG A 66 12.42 -4.82 -12.15
C ARG A 66 12.25 -4.21 -13.53
N GLY A 67 13.29 -4.21 -14.36
CA GLY A 67 13.24 -3.54 -15.65
C GLY A 67 13.54 -2.06 -15.50
N GLN A 68 12.56 -1.19 -15.70
CA GLN A 68 12.75 0.24 -15.52
C GLN A 68 12.01 0.73 -14.28
N VAL A 69 12.58 1.72 -13.59
CA VAL A 69 11.99 2.32 -12.39
C VAL A 69 12.18 3.83 -12.40
N LEU A 70 11.26 4.55 -11.75
CA LEU A 70 11.43 5.96 -11.44
C LEU A 70 12.46 6.15 -10.32
N GLU A 71 13.54 6.87 -10.60
CA GLU A 71 14.48 7.40 -9.60
C GLU A 71 14.19 8.89 -9.36
N VAL A 72 14.10 9.28 -8.10
CA VAL A 72 14.04 10.69 -7.66
C VAL A 72 15.34 11.07 -6.94
N ASP A 73 15.74 12.33 -7.06
CA ASP A 73 17.04 12.84 -6.60
C ASP A 73 17.11 13.13 -5.09
N GLY A 74 15.95 13.11 -4.39
CA GLY A 74 15.86 13.45 -2.97
C GLY A 74 16.16 14.93 -2.67
N ALA A 75 16.22 15.79 -3.68
CA ALA A 75 16.50 17.21 -3.48
C ALA A 75 15.31 17.91 -2.78
N ILE A 76 15.63 18.76 -1.81
CA ILE A 76 14.63 19.45 -0.99
C ILE A 76 14.12 20.69 -1.74
N GLY A 77 12.81 20.92 -1.66
CA GLY A 77 12.15 22.12 -2.18
C GLY A 77 11.48 21.90 -3.54
N PRO A 78 11.03 22.98 -4.20
CA PRO A 78 10.16 22.88 -5.37
C PRO A 78 10.83 22.22 -6.58
N LYS A 79 12.17 22.26 -6.63
CA LYS A 79 12.98 21.67 -7.71
C LYS A 79 13.34 20.20 -7.49
N GLY A 80 12.91 19.59 -6.38
CA GLY A 80 13.09 18.17 -6.14
C GLY A 80 12.46 17.31 -7.23
N GLY A 81 13.17 16.24 -7.61
CA GLY A 81 12.72 15.26 -8.57
C GLY A 81 11.43 14.58 -8.13
N LYS A 82 10.42 14.57 -9.01
CA LYS A 82 9.12 13.94 -8.76
C LYS A 82 8.43 13.55 -10.06
N ALA A 83 7.58 12.54 -9.98
CA ALA A 83 6.46 12.39 -10.90
C ALA A 83 5.30 13.26 -10.41
N ILE A 84 4.79 14.15 -11.25
CA ILE A 84 3.67 15.04 -10.90
C ILE A 84 2.45 14.70 -11.74
N VAL A 85 1.34 14.45 -11.06
CA VAL A 85 0.02 14.19 -11.64
C VAL A 85 -0.83 15.44 -11.45
N PRO A 86 -1.51 15.95 -12.50
CA PRO A 86 -2.44 17.06 -12.36
C PRO A 86 -3.56 16.77 -11.36
N HIS A 87 -4.07 17.82 -10.74
CA HIS A 87 -5.22 17.68 -9.85
C HIS A 87 -6.45 17.14 -10.62
N ALA A 88 -7.14 16.18 -10.00
CA ALA A 88 -8.47 15.73 -10.39
C ALA A 88 -9.31 15.41 -9.14
N ASP A 89 -10.64 15.54 -9.27
CA ASP A 89 -11.60 15.44 -8.17
C ASP A 89 -11.79 14.00 -7.66
N ASP A 90 -11.78 13.03 -8.56
CA ASP A 90 -11.92 11.58 -8.32
C ASP A 90 -10.76 10.96 -7.54
N ILE A 91 -9.62 11.66 -7.47
CA ILE A 91 -8.50 11.35 -6.57
C ILE A 91 -8.38 12.42 -5.47
N THR A 92 -9.48 12.97 -4.94
CA THR A 92 -9.46 13.93 -3.83
C THR A 92 -10.14 13.35 -2.60
N PHE A 93 -9.43 12.47 -1.89
CA PHE A 93 -9.94 11.84 -0.67
C PHE A 93 -9.82 12.75 0.56
N THR A 94 -10.82 12.64 1.43
CA THR A 94 -10.90 13.31 2.73
C THR A 94 -10.79 12.30 3.87
N VAL A 95 -10.83 12.77 5.13
CA VAL A 95 -10.87 11.88 6.31
C VAL A 95 -12.13 11.01 6.37
N ASN A 96 -13.18 11.39 5.62
CA ASN A 96 -14.46 10.68 5.60
C ASN A 96 -14.58 9.65 4.46
N ASP A 97 -13.54 9.54 3.62
CA ASP A 97 -13.51 8.59 2.51
C ASP A 97 -12.68 7.36 2.87
N SER A 98 -13.12 6.18 2.41
CA SER A 98 -12.28 4.98 2.45
C SER A 98 -11.43 4.93 1.18
N TYR A 99 -10.12 4.76 1.34
CA TYR A 99 -9.19 4.67 0.21
C TYR A 99 -7.94 3.90 0.59
N THR A 100 -7.23 3.42 -0.44
CA THR A 100 -5.91 2.79 -0.31
C THR A 100 -4.94 3.47 -1.25
N LEU A 101 -3.73 3.77 -0.78
CA LEU A 101 -2.58 4.01 -1.66
C LEU A 101 -1.57 2.89 -1.49
N SER A 102 -1.03 2.39 -2.58
CA SER A 102 0.04 1.38 -2.55
C SER A 102 1.20 1.80 -3.46
N VAL A 103 2.42 1.46 -3.05
CA VAL A 103 3.63 1.82 -3.78
C VAL A 103 4.75 0.84 -3.47
N TRP A 104 5.56 0.54 -4.49
CA TRP A 104 6.87 -0.04 -4.32
C TRP A 104 7.91 1.08 -4.19
N VAL A 105 8.71 1.06 -3.12
CA VAL A 105 9.68 2.12 -2.84
C VAL A 105 11.00 1.55 -2.34
N ASN A 106 12.11 2.17 -2.74
CA ASN A 106 13.46 1.89 -2.25
C ASN A 106 14.20 3.21 -1.99
N ALA A 107 14.50 3.47 -0.71
CA ALA A 107 15.32 4.61 -0.33
C ALA A 107 16.80 4.24 -0.44
N LEU A 108 17.53 4.81 -1.40
CA LEU A 108 18.98 4.57 -1.55
C LEU A 108 19.78 5.07 -0.34
N THR A 109 19.29 6.15 0.27
CA THR A 109 19.71 6.71 1.56
C THR A 109 18.46 7.10 2.34
N LEU A 110 18.52 6.99 3.67
CA LEU A 110 17.43 7.49 4.51
C LEU A 110 17.53 9.01 4.64
N PRO A 111 16.47 9.78 4.37
CA PRO A 111 16.54 11.23 4.23
C PRO A 111 16.88 11.98 5.53
N GLY A 112 16.47 11.49 6.70
CA GLY A 112 16.62 12.19 7.98
C GLY A 112 15.81 13.49 8.07
N HIS A 113 14.81 13.63 7.20
CA HIS A 113 13.87 14.75 7.12
C HIS A 113 12.57 14.26 6.50
N TRP A 114 11.52 15.08 6.57
CA TRP A 114 10.24 14.76 5.96
C TRP A 114 10.35 14.64 4.44
N ALA A 115 10.18 13.43 3.92
CA ALA A 115 10.27 13.13 2.49
C ALA A 115 8.96 12.49 2.00
N GLY A 116 8.31 13.12 1.02
CA GLY A 116 7.09 12.57 0.42
C GLY A 116 7.42 11.44 -0.54
N ILE A 117 6.66 10.35 -0.46
CA ILE A 117 6.78 9.20 -1.38
C ILE A 117 5.65 9.26 -2.40
N VAL A 118 4.40 9.29 -1.91
CA VAL A 118 3.21 9.56 -2.72
C VAL A 118 2.31 10.44 -1.89
N ASN A 119 1.90 11.59 -2.40
CA ASN A 119 1.06 12.51 -1.65
C ASN A 119 0.23 13.41 -2.55
N LYS A 120 -0.87 13.90 -1.99
CA LYS A 120 -1.72 14.90 -2.62
C LYS A 120 -1.93 16.10 -1.71
N SER A 121 -2.00 17.26 -2.35
CA SER A 121 -2.37 18.54 -1.74
C SER A 121 -1.48 18.98 -0.57
N ARG A 122 -0.18 18.63 -0.58
CA ARG A 122 0.75 19.05 0.50
C ARG A 122 0.70 20.56 0.77
N ASP A 123 0.54 21.36 -0.28
CA ASP A 123 0.48 22.83 -0.18
C ASP A 123 -0.95 23.38 0.07
N LYS A 124 -1.97 22.51 0.16
CA LYS A 124 -3.37 22.89 0.38
C LYS A 124 -4.13 21.81 1.15
N ALA A 125 -4.33 21.99 2.46
CA ALA A 125 -5.12 21.04 3.26
C ALA A 125 -6.56 20.82 2.69
N PRO A 126 -7.15 19.62 2.87
CA PRO A 126 -6.57 18.43 3.49
C PRO A 126 -5.57 17.73 2.56
N TRP A 127 -4.46 17.29 3.14
CA TRP A 127 -3.44 16.49 2.47
C TRP A 127 -3.49 15.05 2.98
N TYR A 128 -3.12 14.11 2.11
CA TYR A 128 -3.00 12.69 2.45
C TYR A 128 -1.86 12.07 1.65
N GLY A 129 -1.37 10.91 2.12
CA GLY A 129 -0.27 10.22 1.45
C GLY A 129 0.67 9.44 2.38
N LEU A 130 1.79 9.02 1.80
CA LEU A 130 2.89 8.33 2.44
C LEU A 130 4.14 9.21 2.49
N TRP A 131 4.77 9.25 3.66
CA TRP A 131 6.05 9.91 3.89
C TRP A 131 7.03 9.02 4.64
N LEU A 132 8.30 9.39 4.61
CA LEU A 132 9.23 9.17 5.71
C LEU A 132 9.23 10.42 6.60
N ASP A 133 9.10 10.25 7.91
CA ASP A 133 9.20 11.35 8.88
C ASP A 133 10.66 11.78 9.12
N GLY A 134 10.88 12.79 9.98
CA GLY A 134 12.24 13.27 10.31
C GLY A 134 13.15 12.21 10.96
N SER A 135 12.59 11.15 11.52
CA SER A 135 13.29 9.99 12.08
C SER A 135 13.31 8.80 11.12
N ASN A 136 12.92 9.00 9.86
CA ASN A 136 12.79 8.00 8.81
C ASN A 136 11.74 6.91 9.08
N ARG A 137 10.72 7.15 9.88
CA ARG A 137 9.61 6.21 10.05
C ARG A 137 8.63 6.36 8.91
N TRP A 138 8.01 5.25 8.50
CA TRP A 138 6.81 5.32 7.65
C TRP A 138 5.77 6.20 8.32
N CYS A 139 5.16 7.10 7.54
CA CYS A 139 4.11 7.97 8.02
C CYS A 139 2.96 7.96 7.03
N PHE A 140 1.78 7.55 7.49
CA PHE A 140 0.54 7.83 6.78
C PHE A 140 0.06 9.20 7.24
N GLY A 141 0.19 10.18 6.34
CA GLY A 141 -0.05 11.59 6.60
C GLY A 141 -1.50 12.05 6.41
N GLY A 142 -1.78 13.31 6.76
CA GLY A 142 -3.11 13.78 7.16
C GLY A 142 -3.13 13.88 8.67
N GLN A 143 -3.91 13.04 9.35
CA GLN A 143 -3.65 12.75 10.77
C GLN A 143 -2.47 11.77 10.89
N ASN A 144 -1.33 12.23 11.38
CA ASN A 144 -0.11 11.45 11.29
C ASN A 144 -0.17 10.22 12.21
N ILE A 145 0.02 9.05 11.61
CA ILE A 145 0.33 7.81 12.31
C ILE A 145 1.66 7.26 11.78
N PHE A 146 2.45 6.68 12.67
CA PHE A 146 3.84 6.36 12.43
C PHE A 146 4.11 4.86 12.62
N GLY A 147 4.94 4.32 11.74
CA GLY A 147 5.33 2.92 11.74
C GLY A 147 6.80 2.68 12.05
N SER A 148 7.29 1.57 11.50
CA SER A 148 8.69 1.21 11.54
C SER A 148 9.55 2.09 10.61
N THR A 149 10.87 2.00 10.78
CA THR A 149 11.87 2.63 9.92
C THR A 149 12.38 1.61 8.89
N PRO A 150 12.33 1.89 7.58
CA PRO A 150 12.92 1.01 6.58
C PRO A 150 14.44 1.02 6.63
N LYS A 151 15.03 -0.01 6.05
CA LYS A 151 16.46 -0.04 5.74
C LYS A 151 16.70 0.62 4.39
N ALA A 152 17.81 1.32 4.26
CA ALA A 152 18.23 1.84 2.97
C ALA A 152 18.58 0.69 2.00
N LYS A 153 18.45 0.95 0.69
CA LYS A 153 18.78 0.03 -0.41
C LYS A 153 17.98 -1.26 -0.37
N GLN A 154 16.76 -1.19 0.15
CA GLN A 154 15.82 -2.31 0.19
C GLN A 154 14.48 -1.88 -0.38
N TRP A 155 13.93 -2.71 -1.26
CA TRP A 155 12.59 -2.52 -1.79
C TRP A 155 11.52 -2.95 -0.77
N TYR A 156 10.49 -2.12 -0.66
CA TYR A 156 9.31 -2.37 0.17
C TYR A 156 8.06 -2.15 -0.66
N HIS A 157 7.09 -3.06 -0.52
CA HIS A 157 5.70 -2.77 -0.87
C HIS A 157 5.03 -2.14 0.34
N VAL A 158 4.53 -0.92 0.21
CA VAL A 158 3.86 -0.21 1.29
C VAL A 158 2.44 0.11 0.84
N ALA A 159 1.46 -0.23 1.68
CA ALA A 159 0.07 0.13 1.46
C ALA A 159 -0.48 0.84 2.70
N LEU A 160 -1.10 2.00 2.50
CA LEU A 160 -1.86 2.71 3.53
C LEU A 160 -3.34 2.60 3.22
N VAL A 161 -4.14 2.32 4.23
CA VAL A 161 -5.59 2.12 4.12
C VAL A 161 -6.29 3.06 5.09
N GLN A 162 -7.21 3.87 4.59
CA GLN A 162 -8.22 4.51 5.40
C GLN A 162 -9.52 3.72 5.28
N ASP A 163 -10.03 3.22 6.41
CA ASP A 163 -11.29 2.51 6.50
C ASP A 163 -12.22 3.25 7.46
N THR A 164 -13.15 4.00 6.90
CA THR A 164 -14.09 4.83 7.67
C THR A 164 -15.19 4.01 8.31
N LYS A 165 -15.47 2.81 7.79
CA LYS A 165 -16.44 1.88 8.36
C LYS A 165 -15.90 1.22 9.63
N ALA A 166 -14.64 0.76 9.58
CA ALA A 166 -13.96 0.19 10.74
C ALA A 166 -13.42 1.27 11.70
N LYS A 167 -13.41 2.54 11.28
CA LYS A 167 -12.71 3.63 11.95
C LYS A 167 -11.25 3.27 12.20
N LYS A 168 -10.54 2.91 11.13
CA LYS A 168 -9.14 2.54 11.18
C LYS A 168 -8.33 3.21 10.10
N ARG A 169 -7.07 3.44 10.43
CA ARG A 169 -6.00 3.76 9.50
C ARG A 169 -4.91 2.73 9.67
N LEU A 170 -4.55 2.06 8.59
CA LEU A 170 -3.65 0.92 8.60
C LEU A 170 -2.49 1.21 7.67
N VAL A 171 -1.30 0.74 8.03
CA VAL A 171 -0.18 0.66 7.10
C VAL A 171 0.38 -0.75 7.10
N TYR A 172 0.56 -1.27 5.90
CA TYR A 172 1.15 -2.57 5.64
C TYR A 172 2.50 -2.39 4.96
N VAL A 173 3.50 -3.14 5.42
CA VAL A 173 4.83 -3.22 4.80
C VAL A 173 5.08 -4.68 4.42
N ASN A 174 5.33 -4.94 3.14
CA ASN A 174 5.49 -6.28 2.57
C ASN A 174 4.34 -7.22 2.98
N ASN A 175 3.10 -6.73 2.84
CA ASN A 175 1.85 -7.43 3.13
C ASN A 175 1.65 -7.81 4.61
N LYS A 176 2.43 -7.24 5.53
CA LYS A 176 2.25 -7.39 6.98
C LYS A 176 1.84 -6.07 7.58
N LEU A 177 0.86 -6.09 8.50
CA LEU A 177 0.48 -4.90 9.25
C LEU A 177 1.71 -4.38 10.02
N ASP A 178 2.08 -3.13 9.75
CA ASP A 178 3.17 -2.43 10.42
C ASP A 178 2.63 -1.59 11.59
N PHE A 179 1.53 -0.86 11.36
CA PHE A 179 0.85 -0.10 12.41
C PHE A 179 -0.62 0.18 12.09
N GLU A 180 -1.38 0.47 13.14
CA GLU A 180 -2.79 0.84 13.13
C GLU A 180 -3.00 2.10 13.99
N GLY A 181 -3.92 2.97 13.57
CA GLY A 181 -4.44 4.07 14.38
C GLY A 181 -5.91 4.35 14.05
N GLY A 182 -6.55 5.23 14.82
CA GLY A 182 -7.92 5.67 14.55
C GLY A 182 -7.96 6.85 13.56
N PRO A 183 -9.04 7.03 12.78
CA PRO A 183 -9.51 8.37 12.46
C PRO A 183 -9.98 8.99 13.79
N ASP A 184 -9.58 10.22 14.07
CA ASP A 184 -10.02 10.91 15.29
C ASP A 184 -11.56 10.88 15.47
#